data_AF-A0A2G1Y9G0-F1
#
_entry.id   AF-A0A2G1Y9G0-F1
#
_cell.length_a   1.000
_cell.length_b   1.000
_cell.length_c   1.000
_cell.angle_alpha   90.00
_cell.angle_beta   90.00
_cell.angle_gamma   90.00
#
_symmetry.space_group_name_H-M   'P 1'
#
loop_
_entity.id
_entity.type
_entity.pdbx_description
1 polymer ?
#
loop_
_entity_poly.entity_id
_entity_poly.type
_entity_poly.pdbx_seq_one_letter_code
_entity_poly.pdbx_strand_id
1 'polypeptide(L)'
;MNLPFDGPLSFSELVRRYSGDMTPRAVLEELVRVGVVATDASGTLELRLRAYVPAGDSEEMLQIFGEDVSDLIATIDHNLVGSEGERQPLFQRTLVYNNIPRDVMARWRQYSAQQSQAMLEQLDKWLGPHDRDIASHGEGKPSGDAVRTGVGVFFFEDPVQPYIDGEQK
;
A
#
# COMPACT_ATOMS: atom_id res chain seq x y z
N MET A 1 -15.52 -9.23 -3.35
CA MET A 1 -16.48 -8.17 -3.76
C MET A 1 -16.75 -8.42 -5.23
N ASN A 2 -18.01 -8.42 -5.65
CA ASN A 2 -18.39 -8.76 -7.02
C ASN A 2 -18.91 -7.51 -7.72
N LEU A 3 -18.35 -7.17 -8.87
CA LEU A 3 -18.73 -5.99 -9.66
C LEU A 3 -19.09 -6.41 -11.09
N PRO A 4 -20.20 -5.89 -11.68
CA PRO A 4 -20.43 -6.06 -13.11
C PRO A 4 -19.39 -5.30 -13.92
N PHE A 5 -19.08 -5.78 -15.13
CA PHE A 5 -18.14 -5.09 -16.01
C PHE A 5 -18.67 -3.72 -16.47
N ASP A 6 -19.92 -3.67 -16.93
CA ASP A 6 -20.61 -2.46 -17.42
C ASP A 6 -21.92 -2.19 -16.66
N GLY A 7 -22.42 -0.95 -16.78
CA GLY A 7 -23.67 -0.49 -16.15
C GLY A 7 -23.45 0.44 -14.96
N PRO A 8 -24.52 0.82 -14.24
CA PRO A 8 -24.41 1.61 -13.01
C PRO A 8 -23.67 0.83 -11.91
N LEU A 9 -22.76 1.49 -11.19
CA LEU A 9 -21.90 0.89 -10.16
C LEU A 9 -21.03 -0.26 -10.70
N SER A 10 -20.49 -0.08 -11.90
CA SER A 10 -19.68 -1.08 -12.61
C SER A 10 -18.17 -0.78 -12.58
N PHE A 11 -17.39 -1.77 -13.00
CA PHE A 11 -15.95 -1.64 -13.12
C PHE A 11 -15.57 -0.58 -14.16
N SER A 12 -16.28 -0.52 -15.29
CA SER A 12 -16.11 0.52 -16.29
C SER A 12 -16.33 1.93 -15.75
N GLU A 13 -17.30 2.15 -14.84
CA GLU A 13 -17.48 3.45 -14.18
C GLU A 13 -16.33 3.78 -13.25
N LEU A 14 -15.82 2.79 -12.51
CA LEU A 14 -14.68 2.97 -11.62
C LEU A 14 -13.40 3.35 -12.41
N VAL A 15 -13.13 2.65 -13.51
CA VAL A 15 -11.98 2.94 -14.38
C VAL A 15 -12.08 4.34 -15.00
N ARG A 16 -13.25 4.72 -15.53
CA ARG A 16 -13.44 6.07 -16.08
C ARG A 16 -13.24 7.17 -15.04
N ARG A 17 -13.52 6.88 -13.78
CA ARG A 17 -13.41 7.85 -12.69
C ARG A 17 -11.97 8.00 -12.18
N TYR A 18 -11.15 6.95 -12.24
CA TYR A 18 -9.87 6.92 -11.53
C TYR A 18 -8.64 6.61 -12.41
N SER A 19 -8.79 6.10 -13.64
CA SER A 19 -7.66 5.57 -14.43
C SER A 19 -7.19 6.47 -15.59
N GLY A 20 -7.74 7.69 -15.70
CA GLY A 20 -7.38 8.64 -16.76
C GLY A 20 -7.64 8.09 -18.16
N ASP A 21 -6.58 7.95 -18.97
CA ASP A 21 -6.64 7.58 -20.40
C ASP A 21 -6.71 6.07 -20.66
N MET A 22 -6.63 5.23 -19.62
CA MET A 22 -6.69 3.78 -19.79
C MET A 22 -8.12 3.28 -20.02
N THR A 23 -8.29 2.37 -20.99
CA THR A 23 -9.59 1.73 -21.23
C THR A 23 -9.92 0.72 -20.13
N PRO A 24 -11.21 0.54 -19.76
CA PRO A 24 -11.64 -0.51 -18.81
C PRO A 24 -11.11 -1.89 -19.17
N ARG A 25 -11.03 -2.22 -20.46
CA ARG A 25 -10.51 -3.51 -20.90
C ARG A 25 -9.03 -3.69 -20.56
N ALA A 26 -8.21 -2.66 -20.83
CA ALA A 26 -6.77 -2.69 -20.56
C ALA A 26 -6.49 -2.79 -19.04
N VAL A 27 -7.21 -2.02 -18.22
CA VAL A 27 -7.08 -2.10 -16.76
C VAL A 27 -7.50 -3.48 -16.25
N LEU A 28 -8.59 -4.06 -16.77
CA LEU A 28 -9.02 -5.40 -16.37
C LEU A 28 -7.99 -6.48 -16.75
N GLU A 29 -7.47 -6.44 -17.97
CA GLU A 29 -6.47 -7.40 -18.45
C GLU A 29 -5.23 -7.39 -17.53
N GLU A 30 -4.81 -6.21 -17.10
CA GLU A 30 -3.70 -6.05 -16.18
C GLU A 30 -4.01 -6.61 -14.78
N LEU A 31 -5.18 -6.28 -14.22
CA LEU A 31 -5.62 -6.80 -12.92
C LEU A 31 -5.80 -8.32 -12.91
N VAL A 32 -6.21 -8.92 -14.04
CA VAL A 32 -6.27 -10.38 -14.19
C VAL A 32 -4.86 -10.97 -14.31
N ARG A 33 -3.98 -10.33 -15.10
CA ARG A 33 -2.59 -10.76 -15.29
C ARG A 33 -1.83 -10.84 -13.96
N VAL A 34 -2.03 -9.88 -13.07
CA VAL A 34 -1.42 -9.87 -11.73
C VAL A 34 -2.23 -10.63 -10.67
N GLY A 35 -3.33 -11.27 -11.06
CA GLY A 35 -4.15 -12.10 -10.16
C GLY A 35 -4.98 -11.34 -9.12
N VAL A 36 -5.12 -10.02 -9.28
CA VAL A 36 -5.92 -9.16 -8.39
C VAL A 36 -7.42 -9.35 -8.63
N VAL A 37 -7.82 -9.57 -9.89
CA VAL A 37 -9.21 -9.82 -10.29
C VAL A 37 -9.32 -11.16 -11.01
N ALA A 38 -10.44 -11.86 -10.80
CA ALA A 38 -10.85 -13.00 -11.62
C ALA A 38 -12.24 -12.75 -12.21
N THR A 39 -12.51 -13.32 -13.37
CA THR A 39 -13.87 -13.35 -13.95
C THR A 39 -14.55 -14.65 -13.57
N ASP A 40 -15.74 -14.57 -12.99
CA ASP A 40 -16.54 -15.76 -12.69
C ASP A 40 -17.30 -16.27 -13.93
N ALA A 41 -17.91 -17.45 -13.81
CA ALA A 41 -18.66 -18.07 -14.91
C ALA A 41 -19.91 -17.28 -15.34
N SER A 42 -20.35 -16.31 -14.54
CA SER A 42 -21.47 -15.40 -14.85
C SER A 42 -21.04 -14.11 -15.53
N GLY A 43 -19.74 -13.90 -15.74
CA GLY A 43 -19.18 -12.67 -16.31
C GLY A 43 -19.04 -11.53 -15.32
N THR A 44 -19.16 -11.81 -14.02
CA THR A 44 -18.93 -10.83 -12.95
C THR A 44 -17.46 -10.83 -12.54
N LEU A 45 -16.94 -9.67 -12.16
CA LEU A 45 -15.56 -9.52 -11.71
C LEU A 45 -15.49 -9.72 -10.20
N GLU A 46 -14.62 -10.63 -9.76
CA GLU A 46 -14.35 -10.92 -8.36
C GLU A 46 -12.96 -10.41 -7.98
N LEU A 47 -12.90 -9.51 -6.99
CA LEU A 47 -11.64 -9.08 -6.39
C LEU A 47 -11.04 -10.23 -5.55
N ARG A 48 -9.90 -10.76 -5.98
CA ARG A 48 -9.16 -11.87 -5.36
C ARG A 48 -8.10 -11.41 -4.37
N LEU A 49 -7.40 -10.34 -4.70
CA LEU A 49 -6.41 -9.70 -3.82
C LEU A 49 -6.85 -8.28 -3.53
N ARG A 50 -6.72 -7.84 -2.27
CA ARG A 50 -7.05 -6.47 -1.86
C ARG A 50 -5.90 -5.48 -2.09
N ALA A 51 -4.71 -5.99 -2.38
CA ALA A 51 -3.53 -5.19 -2.68
C ALA A 51 -2.99 -5.61 -4.05
N TYR A 52 -2.76 -4.61 -4.91
CA TYR A 52 -2.01 -4.78 -6.14
C TYR A 52 -0.53 -4.84 -5.76
N VAL A 53 0.11 -5.97 -6.06
CA VAL A 53 1.56 -6.10 -6.04
C VAL A 53 1.96 -6.43 -7.47
N PRO A 54 2.67 -5.55 -8.18
CA PRO A 54 3.09 -5.86 -9.55
C PRO A 54 3.91 -7.15 -9.53
N ALA A 55 3.64 -8.08 -10.45
CA ALA A 55 4.33 -9.36 -10.50
C ALA A 55 5.54 -9.28 -11.45
N GLY A 56 6.76 -9.43 -10.91
CA GLY A 56 8.05 -9.61 -11.60
C GLY A 56 8.62 -8.40 -12.37
N ASP A 57 9.84 -7.97 -12.01
CA ASP A 57 10.82 -7.17 -12.80
C ASP A 57 10.31 -5.96 -13.61
N SER A 58 9.15 -5.39 -13.27
CA SER A 58 8.66 -4.18 -13.93
C SER A 58 9.42 -2.97 -13.39
N GLU A 59 9.79 -2.06 -14.29
CA GLU A 59 10.33 -0.72 -13.97
C GLU A 59 9.46 0.00 -12.92
N GLU A 60 8.16 -0.25 -12.95
CA GLU A 60 7.18 0.19 -11.96
C GLU A 60 7.46 -0.31 -10.53
N MET A 61 7.87 -1.57 -10.34
CA MET A 61 8.26 -2.07 -9.01
C MET A 61 9.53 -1.39 -8.50
N LEU A 62 10.52 -1.17 -9.37
CA LEU A 62 11.74 -0.47 -9.00
C LEU A 62 11.44 0.97 -8.61
N GLN A 63 10.52 1.62 -9.30
CA GLN A 63 10.06 2.96 -8.97
C GLN A 63 9.35 2.98 -7.61
N ILE A 64 8.35 2.11 -7.39
CA ILE A 64 7.59 2.04 -6.13
C ILE A 64 8.52 1.77 -4.96
N PHE A 65 9.38 0.75 -5.05
CA PHE A 65 10.30 0.42 -3.96
C PHE A 65 11.37 1.50 -3.76
N GLY A 66 11.81 2.16 -4.83
CA GLY A 66 12.71 3.31 -4.75
C GLY A 66 12.08 4.48 -3.99
N GLU A 67 10.82 4.79 -4.27
CA GLU A 67 10.05 5.81 -3.56
C GLU A 67 9.85 5.43 -2.08
N ASP A 68 9.43 4.20 -1.79
CA ASP A 68 9.24 3.71 -0.41
C ASP A 68 10.52 3.80 0.43
N VAL A 69 11.66 3.39 -0.13
CA VAL A 69 12.97 3.47 0.55
C VAL A 69 13.37 4.92 0.75
N SER A 70 13.18 5.77 -0.27
CA SER A 70 13.48 7.20 -0.18
C SER A 70 12.67 7.87 0.94
N ASP A 71 11.36 7.61 1.01
CA ASP A 71 10.48 8.16 2.03
C ASP A 71 10.83 7.67 3.44
N LEU A 72 11.21 6.40 3.60
CA LEU A 72 11.67 5.85 4.86
C LEU A 72 12.97 6.52 5.34
N ILE A 73 13.97 6.67 4.46
CA ILE A 73 15.25 7.31 4.79
C ILE A 73 15.02 8.79 5.14
N ALA A 74 14.20 9.51 4.38
CA ALA A 74 13.86 10.89 4.67
C ALA A 74 13.15 11.04 6.03
N THR A 75 12.28 10.09 6.39
CA THR A 75 11.63 10.04 7.71
C THR A 75 12.64 9.80 8.83
N ILE A 76 13.61 8.90 8.63
CA ILE A 76 14.70 8.66 9.58
C ILE A 76 15.54 9.93 9.76
N ASP A 77 15.96 10.57 8.67
CA ASP A 77 16.74 11.81 8.70
C ASP A 77 15.99 12.93 9.43
N HIS A 78 14.70 13.14 9.11
CA HIS A 78 13.85 14.12 9.82
C HIS A 78 13.79 13.85 11.32
N ASN A 79 13.65 12.58 11.72
CA ASN A 79 13.58 12.19 13.13
C ASN A 79 14.93 12.32 13.86
N LEU A 80 16.06 12.09 13.17
CA LEU A 80 17.39 12.25 13.73
C LEU A 80 17.73 13.75 13.92
N VAL A 81 17.51 14.55 12.88
CA VAL A 81 17.83 16.00 12.86
C VAL A 81 16.81 16.82 13.66
N GLY A 82 15.56 16.36 13.78
CA GLY A 82 14.50 16.99 14.58
C GLY A 82 14.83 17.15 16.07
N SER A 83 15.90 16.52 16.55
CA SER A 83 16.50 16.75 17.88
C SER A 83 17.06 18.17 18.06
N GLU A 84 17.31 18.92 16.98
CA GLU A 84 17.99 20.22 16.99
C GLU A 84 17.07 21.44 16.78
N GLY A 85 15.74 21.27 16.72
CA GLY A 85 14.79 22.39 16.52
C GLY A 85 13.34 22.12 16.95
N GLU A 86 12.42 23.06 16.68
CA GLU A 86 10.99 22.98 17.06
C GLU A 86 10.15 21.96 16.25
N ARG A 87 10.79 21.08 15.46
CA ARG A 87 10.07 20.13 14.61
C ARG A 87 9.62 18.93 15.43
N GLN A 88 8.32 18.65 15.41
CA GLN A 88 7.78 17.42 15.98
C GLN A 88 8.31 16.21 15.18
N PRO A 89 8.76 15.14 15.86
CA PRO A 89 9.18 13.92 15.18
C PRO A 89 7.98 13.27 14.47
N LEU A 90 8.24 12.70 13.29
CA LEU A 90 7.26 11.90 12.56
C LEU A 90 7.04 10.56 13.27
N PHE A 91 5.85 9.99 13.12
CA PHE A 91 5.54 8.69 13.70
C PHE A 91 6.37 7.59 13.03
N GLN A 92 7.21 6.93 13.82
CA GLN A 92 8.03 5.81 13.38
C GLN A 92 8.10 4.76 14.49
N ARG A 93 7.50 3.58 14.29
CA ARG A 93 7.45 2.50 15.28
C ARG A 93 7.59 1.15 14.59
N THR A 94 8.28 0.22 15.25
CA THR A 94 8.46 -1.16 14.77
C THR A 94 8.12 -2.14 15.90
N LEU A 95 7.36 -3.18 15.58
CA LEU A 95 7.07 -4.29 16.48
C LEU A 95 8.00 -5.46 16.15
N VAL A 96 8.84 -5.88 17.09
CA VAL A 96 9.83 -6.95 16.86
C VAL A 96 9.77 -7.98 17.98
N TYR A 97 9.67 -9.26 17.59
CA TYR A 97 9.87 -10.40 18.48
C TYR A 97 10.89 -11.33 17.85
N ASN A 98 11.81 -11.85 18.65
CA ASN A 98 12.92 -12.69 18.19
C ASN A 98 12.78 -14.17 18.60
N ASN A 99 11.66 -14.56 19.20
CA ASN A 99 11.44 -15.91 19.70
C ASN A 99 9.98 -16.35 19.54
N ILE A 100 9.46 -16.25 18.31
CA ILE A 100 8.12 -16.69 17.96
C ILE A 100 8.15 -18.14 17.45
N PRO A 101 7.33 -19.04 18.00
CA PRO A 101 7.24 -20.42 17.51
C PRO A 101 6.88 -20.51 16.02
N ARG A 102 7.54 -21.42 15.28
CA ARG A 102 7.33 -21.56 13.82
C ARG A 102 5.89 -21.91 13.44
N ASP A 103 5.20 -22.65 14.29
CA ASP A 103 3.82 -23.11 14.09
C ASP A 103 2.79 -21.97 14.16
N VAL A 104 3.12 -20.81 14.74
CA VAL A 104 2.22 -19.65 14.73
C VAL A 104 2.40 -18.74 13.51
N MET A 105 3.50 -18.87 12.77
CA MET A 105 3.86 -17.91 11.71
C MET A 105 2.85 -17.84 10.57
N ALA A 106 2.21 -18.95 10.19
CA ALA A 106 1.17 -18.94 9.17
C ALA A 106 -0.02 -18.07 9.58
N ARG A 107 -0.48 -18.21 10.83
CA ARG A 107 -1.57 -17.38 11.39
C ARG A 107 -1.13 -15.94 11.59
N TRP A 108 0.11 -15.72 12.00
CA TRP A 108 0.69 -14.38 12.17
C TRP A 108 0.71 -13.59 10.87
N ARG A 109 1.23 -14.16 9.77
CA ARG A 109 1.25 -13.52 8.45
C ARG A 109 -0.14 -13.09 7.99
N GLN A 110 -1.12 -13.97 8.14
CA GLN A 110 -2.50 -13.66 7.78
C GLN A 110 -3.07 -12.55 8.67
N TYR A 111 -2.86 -12.63 9.98
CA TYR A 111 -3.35 -11.65 10.93
C TYR A 111 -2.72 -10.27 10.71
N SER A 112 -1.40 -10.20 10.60
CA SER A 112 -0.68 -8.94 10.36
C SER A 112 -1.12 -8.30 9.05
N ALA A 113 -1.20 -9.07 7.96
CA ALA A 113 -1.68 -8.56 6.68
C ALA A 113 -3.11 -8.00 6.77
N GLN A 114 -4.02 -8.71 7.45
CA GLN A 114 -5.39 -8.26 7.64
C GLN A 114 -5.46 -6.95 8.43
N GLN A 115 -4.70 -6.83 9.53
CA GLN A 115 -4.71 -5.63 10.36
C GLN A 115 -4.07 -4.44 9.64
N SER A 116 -2.93 -4.66 8.97
CA SER A 116 -2.25 -3.62 8.18
C SER A 116 -3.15 -3.10 7.06
N GLN A 117 -3.81 -3.99 6.32
CA GLN A 117 -4.77 -3.60 5.28
C GLN A 117 -5.93 -2.78 5.86
N ALA A 118 -6.53 -3.25 6.96
CA ALA A 118 -7.65 -2.54 7.58
C ALA A 118 -7.25 -1.15 8.09
N MET A 119 -6.02 -0.99 8.59
CA MET A 119 -5.48 0.31 9.00
C MET A 119 -5.32 1.25 7.79
N LEU A 120 -4.70 0.78 6.71
CA LEU A 120 -4.50 1.59 5.50
C LEU A 120 -5.85 2.01 4.88
N GLU A 121 -6.83 1.10 4.81
CA GLU A 121 -8.20 1.41 4.35
C GLU A 121 -8.87 2.49 5.22
N GLN A 122 -8.63 2.48 6.54
CA GLN A 122 -9.17 3.51 7.44
C GLN A 122 -8.52 4.88 7.23
N LEU A 123 -7.20 4.91 7.03
CA LEU A 123 -6.45 6.14 6.78
C LEU A 123 -6.80 6.73 5.41
N ASP A 124 -6.89 5.89 4.38
CA ASP A 124 -7.31 6.29 3.03
C ASP A 124 -8.73 6.87 3.05
N LYS A 125 -9.68 6.20 3.70
CA LYS A 125 -11.05 6.71 3.85
C LYS A 125 -11.10 8.09 4.53
N TRP A 126 -10.16 8.37 5.42
CA TRP A 126 -10.07 9.67 6.08
C TRP A 126 -9.40 10.73 5.21
N LEU A 127 -8.29 10.40 4.54
CA LEU A 127 -7.47 11.36 3.78
C LEU A 127 -7.99 11.60 2.36
N GLY A 128 -8.52 10.58 1.70
CA GLY A 128 -8.99 10.61 0.31
C GLY A 128 -9.97 11.74 -0.02
N PRO A 129 -10.96 12.07 0.84
CA PRO A 129 -11.84 13.23 0.61
C PRO A 129 -11.12 14.60 0.61
N HIS A 130 -9.91 14.68 1.16
CA HIS A 130 -9.09 15.88 1.18
C HIS A 130 -8.07 15.94 0.03
N ASP A 131 -7.91 14.85 -0.72
CA ASP A 131 -7.09 14.82 -1.93
C ASP A 131 -7.71 15.76 -2.97
N ARG A 132 -6.92 16.71 -3.45
CA ARG A 132 -7.37 17.74 -4.38
C ARG A 132 -7.73 17.12 -5.73
N ASP A 133 -7.02 16.10 -6.17
CA ASP A 133 -7.24 15.44 -7.46
C ASP A 133 -8.52 14.58 -7.43
N ILE A 134 -8.89 14.04 -6.26
CA ILE A 134 -10.13 13.29 -6.04
C ILE A 134 -11.32 14.23 -5.79
N ALA A 135 -11.11 15.33 -5.05
CA ALA A 135 -12.17 16.27 -4.66
C ALA A 135 -12.54 17.28 -5.76
N SER A 136 -11.64 17.62 -6.68
CA SER A 136 -11.90 18.62 -7.73
C SER A 136 -12.63 18.04 -8.95
N HIS A 137 -13.89 17.66 -8.74
CA HIS A 137 -14.94 17.84 -9.74
C HIS A 137 -15.77 19.11 -9.50
N GLY A 138 -15.39 19.93 -8.50
CA GLY A 138 -16.01 21.22 -8.19
C GLY A 138 -15.15 22.39 -8.67
N GLU A 139 -15.80 23.39 -9.28
CA GLU A 139 -15.19 24.60 -9.83
C GLU A 139 -14.43 25.41 -8.77
N GLY A 140 -13.10 25.47 -8.90
CA GLY A 140 -12.23 26.37 -8.13
C GLY A 140 -10.77 25.94 -8.17
N LYS A 141 -9.84 26.83 -8.50
CA LYS A 141 -8.40 26.55 -8.36
C LYS A 141 -8.08 26.34 -6.88
N PRO A 142 -7.45 25.22 -6.48
CA PRO A 142 -7.02 25.02 -5.10
C PRO A 142 -6.12 26.19 -4.68
N SER A 143 -6.41 26.82 -3.54
CA SER A 143 -5.54 27.85 -2.95
C SER A 143 -4.61 27.23 -1.91
N GLY A 144 -3.35 27.69 -1.89
CA GLY A 144 -2.32 27.23 -0.95
C GLY A 144 -1.49 26.03 -1.43
N ASP A 145 -0.37 25.79 -0.76
CA ASP A 145 0.58 24.73 -1.10
C ASP A 145 -0.03 23.34 -0.86
N ALA A 146 0.32 22.37 -1.71
CA ALA A 146 -0.03 20.97 -1.52
C ALA A 146 1.06 20.26 -0.72
N VAL A 147 0.68 19.23 0.04
CA VAL A 147 1.62 18.42 0.84
C VAL A 147 1.52 16.98 0.35
N ARG A 148 2.64 16.42 -0.14
CA ARG A 148 2.78 14.97 -0.35
C ARG A 148 2.99 14.33 1.02
N THR A 149 2.11 13.40 1.40
CA THR A 149 2.17 12.67 2.67
C THR A 149 1.71 11.23 2.46
N GLY A 150 2.16 10.31 3.31
CA GLY A 150 1.80 8.90 3.22
C GLY A 150 2.12 8.14 4.50
N VAL A 151 1.54 6.95 4.63
CA VAL A 151 1.84 5.98 5.69
C VAL A 151 2.17 4.66 5.04
N GLY A 152 3.45 4.28 5.09
CA GLY A 152 3.93 2.99 4.62
C GLY A 152 3.88 1.93 5.73
N VAL A 153 3.44 0.72 5.41
CA VAL A 153 3.49 -0.45 6.31
C VAL A 153 4.13 -1.60 5.56
N PHE A 154 5.16 -2.18 6.16
CA PHE A 154 5.82 -3.36 5.61
C PHE A 154 5.87 -4.47 6.66
N PHE A 155 5.84 -5.71 6.17
CA PHE A 155 6.04 -6.91 6.97
C PHE A 155 7.43 -7.47 6.67
N PHE A 156 8.16 -7.88 7.70
CA PHE A 156 9.43 -8.59 7.55
C PHE A 156 9.47 -9.79 8.49
N GLU A 157 10.18 -10.82 8.05
CA GLU A 157 10.49 -11.99 8.85
C GLU A 157 11.87 -12.50 8.44
N ASP A 158 12.73 -12.75 9.43
CA ASP A 158 14.03 -13.33 9.22
C ASP A 158 14.15 -14.59 10.08
N PRO A 159 14.84 -15.64 9.61
CA PRO A 159 15.28 -16.70 10.50
C PRO A 159 16.11 -16.07 11.63
N VAL A 160 15.83 -16.45 12.88
CA VAL A 160 16.71 -16.06 14.00
C VAL A 160 18.10 -16.57 13.67
N GLN A 161 19.05 -15.66 13.46
CA GLN A 161 20.45 -16.04 13.33
C GLN A 161 20.86 -16.71 14.65
N PRO A 162 21.43 -17.92 14.63
CA PRO A 162 21.94 -18.52 15.85
C PRO A 162 22.96 -17.55 16.45
N TYR A 163 22.83 -17.29 17.75
CA TYR A 163 23.81 -16.54 18.50
C TYR A 163 25.16 -17.24 18.34
N ILE A 164 26.08 -16.67 17.56
CA ILE A 164 27.47 -17.11 17.55
C ILE A 164 28.06 -16.51 18.81
N ASP A 165 28.17 -17.35 19.84
CA ASP A 165 28.88 -17.02 21.07
C ASP A 165 30.29 -16.57 20.67
N GLY A 166 30.59 -15.29 20.91
CA GLY A 166 31.89 -14.73 20.60
C GLY A 166 32.95 -15.54 21.33
N GLU A 167 33.89 -16.10 20.58
CA GLU A 167 35.02 -16.85 21.10
C GLU A 167 35.58 -16.17 22.35
N GLN A 168 35.62 -16.93 23.45
CA GLN A 168 36.53 -16.62 24.55
C GLN A 168 37.94 -16.50 23.96
N LYS A 169 38.49 -15.29 23.94
CA LYS A 169 39.91 -15.06 23.80
C LYS A 169 40.37 -13.91 24.68
#